data_AF-A0A914UQ41-F1
#
_entry.id   AF-A0A914UQ41-F1
#
_cell.length_a   1.000
_cell.length_b   1.000
_cell.length_c   1.000
_cell.angle_alpha   90.00
_cell.angle_beta   90.00
_cell.angle_gamma   90.00
#
_symmetry.space_group_name_H-M   'P 1'
#
loop_
_entity.id
_entity.type
_entity.pdbx_description
1 polymer ?
#
loop_
_entity_poly.entity_id
_entity_poly.type
_entity_poly.pdbx_seq_one_letter_code
_entity_poly.pdbx_strand_id
1 'polypeptide(L)'
;MGFPVHKSTGSDRPSICVCHADDKSVAQPTTSGYFCPQCGAKYCNVPIECRLCHLTLVSAPQLARAYQHLVPLPTFEEIDATAETVCHGCCKQAELKAYRCKTCHNEFCIDCDLLLHESLQTCPGCNM
;
A
#
# COMPACT_ATOMS: atom_id res chain seq x y z
N MET A 1 8.90 -14.25 -4.23
CA MET A 1 8.02 -13.22 -4.83
C MET A 1 8.86 -12.31 -5.71
N GLY A 2 8.36 -11.87 -6.86
CA GLY A 2 9.03 -10.96 -7.79
C GLY A 2 8.19 -9.72 -8.07
N PHE A 3 8.84 -8.58 -8.28
CA PHE A 3 8.19 -7.28 -8.54
C PHE A 3 8.39 -6.89 -10.01
N PRO A 4 7.43 -7.18 -10.89
CA PRO A 4 7.56 -6.85 -12.31
C PRO A 4 7.37 -5.35 -12.55
N VAL A 5 8.09 -4.82 -13.54
CA VAL A 5 7.93 -3.43 -14.00
C VAL A 5 6.89 -3.40 -15.11
N HIS A 6 5.95 -2.44 -15.04
CA HIS A 6 5.06 -2.15 -16.16
C HIS A 6 5.83 -1.39 -17.23
N LYS A 7 6.00 -1.99 -18.41
CA LYS A 7 6.69 -1.36 -19.53
C LYS A 7 5.77 -1.29 -20.74
N SER A 8 5.74 -0.13 -21.39
CA SER A 8 5.24 0.01 -22.75
C SER A 8 6.42 -0.20 -23.70
N THR A 9 6.45 -1.34 -24.40
CA THR A 9 7.28 -1.50 -25.59
C THR A 9 6.61 -0.67 -26.67
N GLY A 10 7.28 0.37 -27.18
CA GLY A 10 6.73 1.28 -28.21
C GLY A 10 6.11 0.54 -29.40
N SER A 11 5.36 1.26 -30.24
CA SER A 11 4.51 0.68 -31.31
C SER A 11 5.20 -0.32 -32.24
N ASP A 12 6.53 -0.31 -32.31
CA ASP A 12 7.34 -1.19 -33.16
C ASP A 12 7.48 -2.64 -32.69
N ARG A 13 7.16 -2.99 -31.43
CA ARG A 13 7.39 -4.37 -30.91
C ARG A 13 6.24 -4.89 -30.06
N PRO A 14 5.10 -5.24 -30.67
CA PRO A 14 3.98 -5.83 -29.95
C PRO A 14 4.33 -7.26 -29.50
N SER A 15 3.89 -7.65 -28.31
CA SER A 15 4.24 -8.93 -27.68
C SER A 15 3.00 -9.61 -27.08
N ILE A 16 2.93 -10.93 -27.18
CA ILE A 16 1.80 -11.72 -26.70
C ILE A 16 1.93 -11.94 -25.19
N CYS A 17 0.81 -11.82 -24.48
CA CYS A 17 0.72 -12.12 -23.06
C CYS A 17 0.64 -13.63 -22.84
N VAL A 18 1.42 -14.16 -21.90
CA VAL A 18 1.42 -15.60 -21.56
C VAL A 18 0.08 -16.04 -20.94
N CYS A 19 -0.70 -15.12 -20.36
CA CYS A 19 -2.04 -15.43 -19.83
C CYS A 19 -3.05 -15.85 -20.91
N HIS A 20 -2.90 -15.32 -22.12
CA HIS A 20 -3.89 -15.46 -23.19
C HIS A 20 -3.30 -16.15 -24.42
N ALA A 21 -2.13 -16.78 -24.28
CA ALA A 21 -1.46 -17.45 -25.40
C ALA A 21 -2.33 -18.56 -26.01
N ASP A 22 -3.16 -19.22 -25.20
CA ASP A 22 -4.02 -20.32 -25.62
C ASP A 22 -5.38 -19.86 -26.16
N ASP A 23 -5.82 -18.65 -25.81
CA ASP A 23 -7.11 -18.10 -26.21
C ASP A 23 -6.97 -17.24 -27.47
N LYS A 24 -7.23 -17.84 -28.63
CA LYS A 24 -7.11 -17.18 -29.95
C LYS A 24 -8.00 -15.95 -30.11
N SER A 25 -9.01 -15.75 -29.26
CA SER A 25 -9.90 -14.58 -29.31
C SER A 25 -9.36 -13.37 -28.54
N VAL A 26 -8.51 -13.59 -27.54
CA VAL A 26 -7.94 -12.56 -26.64
C VAL A 26 -6.42 -12.39 -26.80
N ALA A 27 -5.77 -13.23 -27.62
CA ALA A 27 -4.35 -13.15 -27.97
C ALA A 27 -3.98 -11.95 -28.86
N GLN A 28 -4.54 -10.77 -28.59
CA GLN A 28 -4.11 -9.54 -29.25
C GLN A 28 -2.73 -9.13 -28.69
N PRO A 29 -1.73 -8.91 -29.56
CA PRO A 29 -0.40 -8.57 -29.11
C PRO A 29 -0.44 -7.12 -28.60
N THR A 30 -0.38 -6.95 -27.29
CA THR A 30 -0.39 -5.62 -26.68
C THR A 30 1.01 -5.00 -26.75
N THR A 31 1.09 -3.68 -26.64
CA THR A 31 2.36 -2.95 -26.54
C THR A 31 2.78 -2.70 -25.08
N SER A 32 1.89 -2.89 -24.11
CA SER A 32 2.18 -2.74 -22.68
C SER A 32 1.89 -4.01 -21.88
N GLY A 33 2.62 -4.17 -20.77
CA GLY A 33 2.40 -5.25 -19.81
C GLY A 33 3.45 -5.29 -18.71
N TYR A 34 3.27 -6.25 -17.80
CA TYR A 34 4.19 -6.57 -16.72
C TYR A 34 5.18 -7.63 -17.17
N PHE A 35 6.47 -7.42 -16.94
CA PHE A 35 7.52 -8.37 -17.35
C PHE A 35 8.12 -9.08 -16.15
N CYS A 36 8.15 -10.42 -16.20
CA CYS A 36 8.77 -11.23 -15.16
C CYS A 36 10.28 -10.94 -15.10
N PRO A 37 10.84 -10.61 -13.91
CA PRO A 37 12.25 -10.27 -13.78
C PRO A 37 13.20 -11.45 -14.00
N GLN A 38 12.71 -12.69 -13.85
CA GLN A 38 13.52 -13.90 -13.97
C GLN A 38 13.56 -14.47 -15.38
N CYS A 39 12.42 -14.50 -16.07
CA CYS A 39 12.31 -15.14 -17.40
C CYS A 39 11.87 -14.19 -18.53
N GLY A 40 11.57 -12.92 -18.23
CA GLY A 40 11.14 -11.94 -19.24
C GLY A 40 9.73 -12.14 -19.80
N ALA A 41 8.96 -13.12 -19.29
CA ALA A 41 7.59 -13.37 -19.73
C ALA A 41 6.68 -12.17 -19.46
N LYS A 42 5.76 -11.93 -20.40
CA LYS A 42 4.81 -10.82 -20.35
C LYS A 42 3.45 -11.24 -19.80
N TYR A 43 2.93 -10.42 -18.89
CA TYR A 43 1.64 -10.58 -18.23
C TYR A 43 0.79 -9.32 -18.37
N CYS A 44 -0.52 -9.48 -18.51
CA CYS A 44 -1.46 -8.36 -18.63
C CYS A 44 -1.72 -7.69 -17.28
N ASN A 45 -1.87 -8.50 -16.22
CA ASN A 45 -2.17 -8.05 -14.87
C ASN A 45 -1.36 -8.85 -13.84
N VAL A 46 -1.18 -8.24 -12.68
CA VAL A 46 -0.66 -8.85 -11.44
C VAL A 46 -1.71 -8.63 -10.34
N PRO A 47 -1.83 -9.52 -9.33
CA PRO A 47 -0.94 -10.61 -8.95
C PRO A 47 -1.14 -11.90 -9.78
N ILE A 48 -0.05 -12.55 -10.20
CA ILE A 48 -0.12 -13.82 -10.93
C ILE A 48 1.14 -14.68 -10.69
N GLU A 49 1.01 -16.01 -10.74
CA GLU A 49 2.16 -16.90 -10.78
C GLU A 49 2.69 -17.05 -12.21
N CYS A 50 4.00 -16.86 -12.40
CA CYS A 50 4.61 -17.01 -13.71
C CYS A 50 4.62 -18.47 -14.18
N ARG A 51 3.92 -18.80 -15.28
CA ARG A 51 3.87 -20.17 -15.84
C ARG A 51 5.21 -20.76 -16.32
N LEU A 52 6.26 -19.94 -16.49
CA LEU A 52 7.57 -20.43 -16.96
C LEU A 52 8.55 -20.69 -15.83
N CYS A 53 8.57 -19.83 -14.80
CA CYS A 53 9.54 -19.92 -13.69
C CYS A 53 8.89 -20.08 -12.32
N HIS A 54 7.56 -20.18 -12.25
CA HIS A 54 6.75 -20.33 -11.02
C HIS A 54 6.94 -19.20 -9.99
N LEU A 55 7.55 -18.08 -10.39
CA LEU A 55 7.71 -16.93 -9.53
C LEU A 55 6.38 -16.18 -9.39
N THR A 56 5.90 -16.02 -8.16
CA THR A 56 4.74 -15.18 -7.85
C THR A 56 5.08 -13.72 -8.12
N LEU A 57 4.40 -13.13 -9.10
CA LEU A 57 4.52 -11.73 -9.49
C LEU A 57 3.47 -10.90 -8.74
N VAL A 58 3.94 -9.94 -7.95
CA VAL A 58 3.09 -9.05 -7.16
C VAL A 58 3.55 -7.60 -7.34
N SER A 59 2.63 -6.66 -7.26
CA SER A 59 2.97 -5.23 -7.28
C SER A 59 3.56 -4.82 -5.93
N ALA A 60 4.78 -4.27 -5.93
CA ALA A 60 5.41 -3.80 -4.69
C ALA A 60 4.52 -2.78 -3.94
N PRO A 61 3.88 -1.79 -4.61
CA PRO A 61 2.93 -0.89 -3.96
C PRO A 61 1.73 -1.58 -3.30
N GLN A 62 1.13 -2.58 -3.96
CA GLN A 62 -0.04 -3.28 -3.40
C GLN A 62 0.36 -4.10 -2.17
N LEU A 63 1.54 -4.73 -2.24
CA LEU A 63 2.09 -5.48 -1.12
C LEU A 63 2.44 -4.55 0.05
N ALA A 64 3.09 -3.41 -0.20
CA ALA A 64 3.41 -2.41 0.83
C ALA A 64 2.14 -1.90 1.54
N ARG A 65 1.06 -1.62 0.79
CA ARG A 65 -0.23 -1.23 1.39
C ARG A 65 -0.83 -2.36 2.22
N ALA A 66 -0.78 -3.59 1.73
CA ALA A 66 -1.24 -4.74 2.51
C ALA A 66 -0.44 -4.91 3.81
N TYR A 67 0.87 -4.65 3.79
CA TYR A 67 1.71 -4.69 5.00
C TYR A 67 1.33 -3.67 6.07
N GLN A 68 0.82 -2.49 5.69
CA GLN A 68 0.32 -1.51 6.67
C GLN A 68 -0.84 -2.09 7.50
N HIS A 69 -1.69 -2.91 6.88
CA HIS A 69 -2.76 -3.63 7.58
C HIS A 69 -2.30 -4.83 8.42
N LEU A 70 -1.05 -5.28 8.23
CA LEU A 70 -0.47 -6.39 8.98
C LEU A 70 0.24 -5.94 10.26
N VAL A 71 0.50 -4.63 10.42
CA VAL A 71 1.14 -4.05 11.60
C VAL A 71 0.20 -3.01 12.18
N PRO A 72 -0.73 -3.40 13.09
CA PRO A 72 -1.66 -2.45 13.68
C PRO A 72 -0.90 -1.38 14.47
N LEU A 73 -1.39 -0.15 14.40
CA LEU A 73 -0.87 0.96 15.20
C LEU A 73 -1.05 0.63 16.69
N PRO A 74 0.00 0.74 17.53
CA PRO A 74 -0.12 0.50 18.95
C PRO A 74 -1.03 1.55 19.58
N THR A 75 -1.89 1.09 20.49
CA THR A 75 -2.85 1.95 21.19
C THR A 75 -2.14 3.09 21.93
N PHE A 76 -2.69 4.29 21.77
CA PHE A 76 -2.23 5.49 22.45
C PHE A 76 -2.58 5.44 23.94
N GLU A 77 -1.83 6.20 24.73
CA GLU A 77 -2.06 6.33 26.16
C GLU A 77 -3.09 7.43 26.42
N GLU A 78 -4.13 7.09 27.18
CA GLU A 78 -5.19 8.04 27.54
C GLU A 78 -4.72 8.96 28.67
N ILE A 79 -4.88 10.26 28.48
CA ILE A 79 -4.52 11.31 29.45
C ILE A 79 -5.69 12.28 29.64
N ASP A 80 -5.77 12.89 30.81
CA ASP A 80 -6.72 13.98 31.06
C ASP A 80 -6.31 15.23 30.27
N ALA A 81 -7.23 15.76 29.46
CA ALA A 81 -6.99 16.96 28.67
C ALA A 81 -6.95 18.20 29.59
N THR A 82 -5.96 19.07 29.40
CA THR A 82 -5.91 20.37 30.07
C THR A 82 -6.34 21.48 29.12
N ALA A 83 -6.55 22.69 29.65
CA ALA A 83 -6.90 23.86 28.83
C ALA A 83 -5.82 24.26 27.81
N GLU A 84 -4.66 23.60 27.79
CA GLU A 84 -3.55 23.85 26.86
C GLU A 84 -3.31 22.68 25.90
N THR A 85 -4.01 21.54 26.06
CA THR A 85 -3.83 20.39 25.17
C THR A 85 -4.49 20.64 23.82
N VAL A 86 -3.66 20.75 22.79
CA VAL A 86 -4.09 20.94 21.39
C VAL A 86 -3.75 19.68 20.61
N CYS A 87 -4.72 19.17 19.87
CA CYS A 87 -4.55 18.01 19.01
C CYS A 87 -3.57 18.32 17.86
N HIS A 88 -2.52 17.51 17.73
CA HIS A 88 -1.53 17.63 16.66
C HIS A 88 -2.12 17.35 15.25
N GLY A 89 -3.21 16.58 15.17
CA GLY A 89 -3.83 16.20 13.89
C GLY A 89 -4.78 17.26 13.33
N CYS A 90 -5.68 17.80 14.16
CA CYS A 90 -6.73 18.72 13.72
C CYS A 90 -6.58 20.15 14.25
N CYS A 91 -5.55 20.43 15.06
CA CYS A 91 -5.27 21.72 15.70
C CYS A 91 -6.43 22.26 16.55
N LYS A 92 -7.35 21.39 16.99
CA LYS A 92 -8.42 21.72 17.92
C LYS A 92 -8.03 21.36 19.35
N GLN A 93 -8.62 22.06 20.30
CA GLN A 93 -8.45 21.77 21.71
C GLN A 93 -9.13 20.44 22.08
N ALA A 94 -8.44 19.61 22.86
CA ALA A 94 -9.02 18.38 23.39
C ALA A 94 -10.00 18.74 24.52
N GLU A 95 -11.18 18.11 24.53
CA GLU A 95 -12.25 18.49 25.47
C GLU A 95 -12.02 17.96 26.89
N LEU A 96 -12.00 16.63 27.05
CA LEU A 96 -11.92 15.95 28.34
C LEU A 96 -10.73 14.98 28.40
N LYS A 97 -10.48 14.29 27.29
CA LYS A 97 -9.45 13.27 27.17
C LYS A 97 -8.62 13.52 25.92
N ALA A 98 -7.33 13.28 26.04
CA ALA A 98 -6.40 13.24 24.92
C ALA A 98 -5.70 11.89 24.87
N TYR A 99 -5.21 11.54 23.69
CA TYR A 99 -4.55 10.28 23.40
C TYR A 99 -3.11 10.57 22.97
N ARG A 100 -2.15 10.14 23.78
CA ARG A 100 -0.73 10.41 23.58
C ARG A 100 -0.04 9.22 22.92
N CYS A 101 0.69 9.49 21.84
CA CYS A 101 1.51 8.46 21.20
C CYS A 101 2.72 8.11 22.08
N LYS A 102 3.00 6.81 22.26
CA LYS A 102 4.11 6.31 23.08
C LYS A 102 5.50 6.57 22.49
N THR A 103 5.57 6.84 21.18
CA THR A 103 6.84 7.00 20.45
C THR A 103 7.19 8.47 20.23
N CYS A 104 6.27 9.27 19.66
CA CYS A 104 6.53 10.68 19.35
C CYS A 104 5.98 11.65 20.40
N HIS A 105 5.25 11.16 21.41
CA HIS A 105 4.63 11.94 22.49
C HIS A 105 3.63 13.04 22.04
N ASN A 106 3.24 13.06 20.76
CA ASN A 106 2.19 13.95 20.27
C ASN A 106 0.82 13.53 20.82
N GLU A 107 -0.04 14.54 21.02
CA GLU A 107 -1.36 14.41 21.61
C GLU A 107 -2.44 14.54 20.54
N PHE A 108 -3.45 13.68 20.62
CA PHE A 108 -4.56 13.60 19.67
C PHE A 108 -5.90 13.65 20.40
N CYS A 109 -6.91 14.28 19.79
CA CYS A 109 -8.29 14.18 20.27
C CYS A 109 -8.89 12.80 19.91
N ILE A 110 -10.05 12.47 20.48
CA ILE A 110 -10.74 11.19 20.23
C ILE A 110 -11.03 10.93 18.75
N ASP A 111 -11.46 11.95 18.00
CA ASP A 111 -11.76 11.80 16.57
C ASP A 111 -10.50 11.48 15.76
N CYS A 112 -9.37 12.12 16.10
CA CYS A 112 -8.10 11.83 15.47
C CYS A 112 -7.57 10.46 15.88
N ASP A 113 -7.71 10.05 17.14
CA ASP A 113 -7.32 8.72 17.59
C ASP A 113 -8.05 7.61 16.81
N LEU A 114 -9.37 7.73 16.66
CA LEU A 114 -10.19 6.81 15.85
C LEU A 114 -9.74 6.77 14.39
N LEU A 115 -9.55 7.94 13.77
CA LEU A 115 -9.09 8.02 12.38
C LEU A 115 -7.73 7.33 12.19
N LEU A 116 -6.82 7.51 13.15
CA LEU A 116 -5.48 6.95 13.11
C LEU A 116 -5.47 5.43 13.31
N HIS A 117 -6.32 4.88 14.17
CA HIS A 117 -6.37 3.44 14.43
C HIS A 117 -7.23 2.66 13.42
N GLU A 118 -8.34 3.23 12.93
CA GLU A 118 -9.27 2.52 12.04
C GLU A 118 -8.96 2.71 10.56
N SER A 119 -8.57 3.92 10.14
CA SER A 119 -8.44 4.25 8.72
C SER A 119 -6.98 4.33 8.27
N LEU A 120 -6.14 5.08 9.00
CA LEU A 120 -4.78 5.38 8.57
C LEU A 120 -3.76 4.33 9.03
N GLN A 121 -3.97 3.73 10.20
CA GLN A 121 -3.07 2.76 10.85
C GLN A 121 -1.62 3.25 10.99
N THR A 122 -1.41 4.57 11.02
CA THR A 122 -0.09 5.20 11.11
C THR A 122 -0.19 6.50 11.90
N CYS A 123 0.74 6.75 12.84
CA CYS A 123 0.80 8.02 13.55
C CYS A 123 1.54 9.08 12.71
N PRO A 124 0.94 10.24 12.41
CA PRO A 124 1.56 11.28 11.56
C PRO A 124 2.84 11.85 12.15
N GLY A 125 2.97 11.87 13.48
CA GLY A 125 4.15 12.38 14.17
C GLY A 125 5.31 11.39 14.31
N CYS A 126 5.12 10.11 13.99
CA CYS A 126 6.21 9.11 14.05
C CYS A 126 6.93 8.90 12.71
N ASN A 127 6.34 9.37 11.61
CA ASN A 127 6.86 9.20 10.26
C ASN A 127 7.48 10.50 9.71
N MET A 128 7.70 11.48 10.59
CA MET A 128 8.55 12.66 10.39
C MET A 128 9.81 12.50 11.23
#